data_AF-A0A955A1V6-F1
#
_entry.id   AF-A0A955A1V6-F1
#
_cell.length_a   1.000
_cell.length_b   1.000
_cell.length_c   1.000
_cell.angle_alpha   90.00
_cell.angle_beta   90.00
_cell.angle_gamma   90.00
#
_symmetry.space_group_name_H-M   'P 1'
#
loop_
_entity.id
_entity.type
_entity.pdbx_description
1 polymer ?
#
loop_
_entity_poly.entity_id
_entity_poly.type
_entity_poly.pdbx_seq_one_letter_code
_entity_poly.pdbx_strand_id
1 'polypeptide(L)'
;MDGTASLVDGAGNAFLRGALTSGEWVTIPTVFRLRLTGTGTVVMDARDSLGVETAAVESFIIEGATDQIEFPYAGDNAVAIRITVTGTATAEVI
;
A
#
# COMPACT_ATOMS: atom_id res chain seq x y z
N MET A 1 -1.55 -23.05 -4.27
CA MET A 1 -2.89 -22.45 -4.10
C MET A 1 -2.65 -21.01 -3.72
N ASP A 2 -2.55 -20.12 -4.70
CA ASP A 2 -2.37 -18.67 -4.51
C ASP A 2 -3.75 -17.99 -4.55
N GLY A 3 -4.39 -17.95 -3.39
CA GLY A 3 -5.67 -17.26 -3.28
C GLY A 3 -5.48 -15.76 -3.15
N THR A 4 -5.32 -15.02 -4.26
CA THR A 4 -5.56 -13.57 -4.26
C THR A 4 -7.03 -13.33 -4.56
N ALA A 5 -7.86 -13.33 -3.51
CA ALA A 5 -9.26 -12.97 -3.63
C ALA A 5 -9.37 -11.46 -3.92
N SER A 6 -9.54 -11.11 -5.19
CA SER A 6 -10.02 -9.77 -5.57
C SER A 6 -11.50 -9.69 -5.21
N LEU A 7 -11.82 -9.02 -4.10
CA LEU A 7 -13.20 -8.72 -3.70
C LEU A 7 -13.69 -7.55 -4.56
N VAL A 8 -14.12 -7.87 -5.78
CA VAL A 8 -14.80 -6.95 -6.69
C VAL A 8 -16.29 -6.90 -6.28
N ASP A 9 -16.87 -5.71 -6.13
CA ASP A 9 -18.31 -5.57 -5.96
C ASP A 9 -19.08 -6.03 -7.22
N GLY A 10 -20.41 -6.18 -7.10
CA GLY A 10 -21.26 -6.57 -8.24
C GLY A 10 -21.34 -5.55 -9.38
N ALA A 11 -20.70 -4.39 -9.24
CA ALA A 11 -20.57 -3.34 -10.24
C ALA A 11 -19.16 -3.27 -10.87
N GLY A 12 -18.26 -4.19 -10.51
CA GLY A 12 -16.91 -4.23 -11.06
C GLY A 12 -15.91 -3.35 -10.30
N ASN A 13 -16.29 -2.75 -9.17
CA ASN A 13 -15.39 -1.93 -8.38
C ASN A 13 -14.77 -2.74 -7.23
N ALA A 14 -13.44 -2.89 -7.23
CA ALA A 14 -12.71 -3.42 -6.09
C ALA A 14 -12.22 -2.25 -5.22
N PHE A 15 -12.92 -1.96 -4.11
CA PHE A 15 -12.62 -0.82 -3.24
C PHE A 15 -12.03 -1.17 -1.87
N LEU A 16 -11.69 -2.43 -1.61
CA LEU A 16 -10.95 -2.85 -0.42
C LEU A 16 -9.71 -3.62 -0.85
N ARG A 17 -8.53 -2.98 -0.85
CA ARG A 17 -7.28 -3.69 -1.15
C ARG A 17 -6.67 -4.16 0.16
N GLY A 18 -6.86 -5.43 0.48
CA GLY A 18 -6.25 -6.08 1.64
C GLY A 18 -4.71 -6.07 1.60
N ALA A 19 -4.10 -6.96 2.37
CA ALA A 19 -2.64 -7.05 2.49
C ALA A 19 -1.88 -6.86 1.17
N LEU A 20 -0.94 -5.91 1.19
CA LEU A 20 -0.03 -5.63 0.07
C LEU A 20 1.13 -6.63 0.09
N THR A 21 1.49 -7.13 -1.09
CA THR A 21 2.73 -7.88 -1.28
C THR A 21 3.90 -6.91 -1.38
N SER A 22 4.97 -7.17 -0.63
CA SER A 22 6.20 -6.37 -0.71
C SER A 22 6.80 -6.39 -2.12
N GLY A 23 7.10 -5.21 -2.66
CA GLY A 23 7.75 -5.04 -3.96
C GLY A 23 6.79 -5.03 -5.16
N GLU A 24 5.49 -5.26 -4.96
CA GLU A 24 4.52 -5.24 -6.05
C GLU A 24 3.87 -3.86 -6.23
N TRP A 25 3.63 -3.49 -7.50
CA TRP A 25 2.90 -2.28 -7.86
C TRP A 25 1.40 -2.50 -7.75
N VAL A 26 0.71 -1.59 -7.05
CA VAL A 26 -0.72 -1.66 -6.79
C VAL A 26 -1.37 -0.32 -7.12
N THR A 27 -2.42 -0.33 -7.94
CA THR A 27 -3.21 0.87 -8.25
C THR A 27 -3.99 1.33 -7.02
N ILE A 28 -3.95 2.62 -6.72
CA ILE A 28 -4.61 3.21 -5.54
C ILE A 28 -5.67 4.24 -5.97
N PRO A 29 -6.69 4.49 -5.14
CA PRO A 29 -7.45 5.72 -5.24
C PRO A 29 -6.57 6.93 -4.85
N THR A 30 -6.98 8.13 -5.25
CA THR A 30 -6.26 9.37 -4.93
C THR A 30 -6.10 9.61 -3.42
N VAL A 31 -7.06 9.13 -2.61
CA VAL A 31 -7.01 9.20 -1.14
C VAL A 31 -7.23 7.81 -0.58
N PHE A 32 -6.31 7.38 0.28
CA PHE A 32 -6.35 6.08 0.95
C PHE A 32 -5.68 6.18 2.31
N ARG A 33 -5.83 5.13 3.12
CA ARG A 33 -5.08 4.96 4.36
C ARG A 33 -4.27 3.68 4.29
N LEU A 34 -3.21 3.63 5.09
CA LEU A 34 -2.49 2.39 5.33
C LEU A 34 -2.79 1.88 6.73
N ARG A 35 -3.09 0.60 6.82
CA ARG A 35 -3.09 -0.15 8.08
C ARG A 35 -1.78 -0.92 8.19
N LEU A 36 -1.02 -0.65 9.23
CA LEU A 36 0.30 -1.24 9.49
C LEU A 36 0.27 -2.12 10.73
N THR A 37 0.89 -3.29 10.65
CA THR A 37 1.07 -4.20 11.78
C THR A 37 2.48 -4.81 11.79
N GLY A 38 2.89 -5.42 12.89
CA GLY A 38 4.17 -6.13 13.03
C GLY A 38 5.32 -5.23 13.49
N THR A 39 6.54 -5.57 13.09
CA THR A 39 7.78 -4.83 13.40
C THR A 39 8.68 -4.73 12.18
N GLY A 40 9.31 -3.58 11.96
CA GLY A 40 10.23 -3.37 10.82
C GLY A 40 10.05 -2.01 10.19
N THR A 41 10.31 -1.92 8.89
CA THR A 41 10.12 -0.70 8.10
C THR A 41 9.11 -0.92 6.99
N VAL A 42 8.42 0.16 6.61
CA VAL A 42 7.53 0.23 5.45
C VAL A 42 7.98 1.44 4.64
N VAL A 43 8.37 1.23 3.38
CA VAL A 43 8.76 2.30 2.45
C VAL A 43 7.81 2.28 1.26
N MET A 44 7.27 3.44 0.90
CA MET A 44 6.35 3.59 -0.22
C MET A 44 7.02 4.32 -1.37
N ASP A 45 7.01 3.68 -2.54
CA ASP A 45 7.25 4.34 -3.82
C ASP A 45 5.92 4.67 -4.48
N ALA A 46 5.90 5.68 -5.35
CA ALA A 46 4.74 6.07 -6.15
C ALA A 46 5.04 6.03 -7.65
N ARG A 47 4.01 5.83 -8.46
CA ARG A 47 4.10 5.88 -9.92
C ARG A 47 2.92 6.65 -10.51
N ASP A 48 3.21 7.53 -11.46
CA ASP A 48 2.21 8.30 -12.20
C ASP A 48 1.62 7.53 -13.40
N SER A 49 0.65 8.14 -14.08
CA SER A 49 0.00 7.56 -15.26
C SER A 49 0.90 7.44 -16.49
N LEU A 50 2.04 8.13 -16.51
CA LEU A 50 3.05 8.05 -17.57
C LEU A 50 4.12 7.00 -17.26
N GLY A 51 4.06 6.36 -16.09
CA GLY A 51 5.01 5.35 -15.65
C GLY A 51 6.25 5.91 -14.96
N VAL A 52 6.29 7.20 -14.61
CA VAL A 52 7.39 7.80 -13.87
C VAL A 52 7.30 7.35 -12.41
N GLU A 53 8.35 6.70 -11.92
CA GLU A 53 8.45 6.22 -10.55
C GLU A 53 9.17 7.25 -9.67
N THR A 54 8.59 7.55 -8.51
CA THR A 54 9.21 8.36 -7.44
C THR A 54 9.43 7.47 -6.23
N ALA A 55 10.68 7.32 -5.83
CA ALA A 55 11.06 6.44 -4.73
C ALA A 55 10.86 7.10 -3.36
N ALA A 56 10.53 6.29 -2.35
CA ALA A 56 10.46 6.67 -0.94
C ALA A 56 9.67 7.96 -0.67
N VAL A 57 8.47 8.07 -1.25
CA VAL A 57 7.56 9.20 -1.00
C VAL A 57 7.06 9.21 0.44
N GLU A 58 7.00 8.04 1.10
CA GLU A 58 6.70 7.89 2.52
C GLU A 58 7.55 6.78 3.14
N SER A 59 7.82 6.88 4.45
CA SER A 59 8.49 5.82 5.20
C SER A 59 8.04 5.76 6.66
N PHE A 60 7.86 4.54 7.17
CA PHE A 60 7.42 4.29 8.54
C PHE A 60 8.34 3.28 9.22
N ILE A 61 8.68 3.53 10.49
CA ILE A 61 9.33 2.58 11.38
C ILE A 61 8.25 2.04 12.32
N ILE A 62 8.11 0.72 12.36
CA ILE A 62 7.08 0.02 13.12
C ILE A 62 7.74 -0.75 14.27
N GLU A 63 7.42 -0.36 15.51
CA GLU A 63 8.00 -0.92 16.74
C GLU A 63 7.05 -1.89 17.48
N GLY A 64 6.14 -2.55 16.74
CA GLY A 64 5.19 -3.51 17.31
C GLY A 64 3.74 -3.08 17.13
N ALA A 65 3.37 -2.63 15.94
CA ALA A 65 2.00 -2.20 15.67
C ALA A 65 1.05 -3.41 15.62
N THR A 66 -0.12 -3.25 16.21
CA THR A 66 -1.25 -4.20 16.07
C THR A 66 -2.32 -3.68 15.12
N ASP A 67 -2.47 -2.35 15.03
CA ASP A 67 -3.45 -1.68 14.17
C ASP A 67 -3.10 -0.18 13.98
N GLN A 68 -1.91 0.13 13.47
CA GLN A 68 -1.48 1.51 13.26
C GLN A 68 -2.06 2.04 11.94
N ILE A 69 -2.76 3.17 11.97
CA ILE A 69 -3.39 3.78 10.79
C ILE A 69 -2.62 5.02 10.36
N GLU A 70 -2.19 5.03 9.11
CA GLU A 70 -1.46 6.13 8.49
C GLU A 70 -2.24 6.75 7.34
N PHE A 71 -2.00 8.04 7.12
CA PHE A 71 -2.62 8.86 6.06
C PHE A 71 -1.55 9.33 5.06
N PRO A 72 -0.90 8.40 4.34
CA PRO A 72 0.23 8.73 3.49
C PRO A 72 -0.18 9.58 2.30
N TYR A 73 0.76 10.38 1.79
CA TYR A 73 0.56 11.12 0.55
C TYR A 73 1.47 10.61 -0.56
N ALA A 74 0.88 9.92 -1.53
CA ALA A 74 1.63 9.34 -2.67
C ALA A 74 2.06 10.38 -3.73
N GLY A 75 1.53 11.61 -3.65
CA GLY A 75 1.72 12.67 -4.65
C GLY A 75 0.49 12.87 -5.54
N ASP A 76 0.29 14.11 -6.02
CA ASP A 76 -0.92 14.55 -6.74
C ASP A 76 -1.24 13.70 -7.98
N ASN A 77 -0.21 13.25 -8.69
CA ASN A 77 -0.35 12.51 -9.94
C ASN A 77 -0.20 10.99 -9.77
N ALA A 78 -0.04 10.50 -8.53
CA ALA A 78 0.19 9.08 -8.29
C ALA A 78 -1.07 8.27 -8.58
N VAL A 79 -0.91 7.21 -9.37
CA VAL A 79 -1.98 6.25 -9.70
C VAL A 79 -1.71 4.86 -9.12
N ALA A 80 -0.46 4.59 -8.73
CA ALA A 80 -0.06 3.34 -8.11
C ALA A 80 1.04 3.56 -7.07
N ILE A 81 1.11 2.65 -6.11
CA ILE A 81 2.18 2.57 -5.11
C ILE A 81 2.86 1.22 -5.14
N ARG A 82 4.09 1.17 -4.64
CA ARG A 82 4.78 -0.08 -4.29
C ARG A 82 5.27 0.05 -2.86
N ILE A 83 4.92 -0.91 -2.02
CA ILE A 83 5.40 -0.97 -0.64
C ILE A 83 6.55 -1.95 -0.55
N THR A 84 7.64 -1.55 0.09
CA THR A 84 8.72 -2.45 0.52
C THR A 84 8.69 -2.55 2.03
N VAL A 85 8.55 -3.76 2.56
CA VAL A 85 8.58 -4.01 4.01
C VAL A 85 9.82 -4.79 4.43
N THR A 86 10.22 -4.61 5.68
CA THR A 86 11.23 -5.44 6.36
C THR A 86 10.66 -6.07 7.64
N GLY A 87 11.36 -7.07 8.17
CA GLY A 87 10.96 -7.74 9.41
C GLY A 87 9.63 -8.49 9.26
N THR A 88 8.73 -8.28 10.21
CA THR A 88 7.37 -8.84 10.24
C THR A 88 6.32 -7.80 9.87
N ALA A 89 6.73 -6.62 9.42
CA ALA A 89 5.80 -5.56 9.07
C ALA A 89 4.88 -5.97 7.92
N THR A 90 3.61 -5.56 8.00
CA THR A 90 2.65 -5.68 6.91
C THR A 90 1.98 -4.34 6.66
N ALA A 91 1.46 -4.14 5.45
CA ALA A 91 0.73 -2.94 5.06
C ALA A 91 -0.52 -3.35 4.26
N GLU A 92 -1.65 -2.71 4.56
CA GLU A 92 -2.93 -2.91 3.85
C GLU A 92 -3.51 -1.55 3.46
N VAL A 93 -4.20 -1.46 2.32
CA VAL A 93 -4.84 -0.21 1.86
C VAL A 93 -6.33 -0.23 2.24
N ILE A 94 -6.75 0.72 3.08
CA ILE A 94 -8.13 0.78 3.61
C ILE A 94 -8.83 2.12 3.41
#